data_AF-A0A258DC59-F1
#
_entry.id   AF-A0A258DC59-F1
#
_cell.length_a   1.000
_cell.length_b   1.000
_cell.length_c   1.000
_cell.angle_alpha   90.00
_cell.angle_beta   90.00
_cell.angle_gamma   90.00
#
_symmetry.space_group_name_H-M   'P 1'
#
loop_
_entity.id
_entity.type
_entity.pdbx_description
1 polymer ?
#
loop_
_entity_poly.entity_id
_entity_poly.type
_entity_poly.pdbx_seq_one_letter_code
_entity_poly.pdbx_strand_id
1 'polypeptide(L)' 'MLGVDTNVLIRFLTTDDEVQTPKANRLLAKPGNHPIYLSMLVLAEAYNVMTKVKKQPADAVLESYRLLLRSPAL' A
#
# COMPACT_ATOMS: atom_id res chain seq x y z
N MET A 1 -8.70 10.41 -9.85
CA MET A 1 -7.91 9.25 -10.32
C MET A 1 -6.46 9.41 -9.89
N LEU A 2 -5.89 8.38 -9.26
CA LEU A 2 -4.52 8.39 -8.76
C LEU A 2 -3.87 7.01 -8.91
N GLY A 3 -2.70 6.95 -9.55
CA GLY A 3 -1.82 5.79 -9.49
C GLY A 3 -0.98 5.84 -8.22
N VAL A 4 -0.89 4.72 -7.50
CA VAL A 4 -0.13 4.62 -6.25
C VAL A 4 1.23 4.02 -6.52
N ASP A 5 2.27 4.69 -6.02
CA ASP A 5 3.64 4.19 -6.02
C ASP A 5 3.90 3.24 -4.83
N THR A 6 4.92 2.39 -4.97
CA THR A 6 5.37 1.42 -3.97
C THR A 6 5.60 2.06 -2.60
N ASN A 7 6.22 3.23 -2.55
CA ASN A 7 6.50 3.89 -1.26
C ASN A 7 5.23 4.35 -0.54
N VAL A 8 4.21 4.79 -1.28
CA VAL A 8 2.92 5.20 -0.69
C VAL A 8 2.17 3.98 -0.17
N LEU A 9 2.17 2.88 -0.93
CA LEU A 9 1.56 1.62 -0.52
C LEU A 9 2.21 1.05 0.75
N ILE A 10 3.54 1.04 0.82
CA ILE A 10 4.27 0.53 1.99
C ILE A 10 3.92 1.33 3.25
N ARG A 11 3.90 2.67 3.15
CA ARG A 11 3.56 3.54 4.29
C ARG A 11 2.15 3.28 4.78
N PHE A 12 1.21 3.13 3.84
CA PHE A 12 -0.18 2.80 4.16
C PHE A 12 -0.32 1.44 4.86
N LEU A 13 0.35 0.40 4.35
CA LEU A 13 0.21 -0.96 4.89
C LEU A 13 0.99 -1.20 6.19
N THR A 14 2.12 -0.52 6.38
CA THR A 14 3.07 -0.86 7.45
C THR A 14 3.18 0.18 8.55
N THR A 15 2.64 1.39 8.36
CA THR A 15 2.74 2.51 9.34
C THR A 15 4.17 2.71 9.84
N ASP A 16 5.13 2.66 8.91
CA ASP A 16 6.56 2.56 9.23
C ASP A 16 7.27 3.91 9.43
N ASP A 17 6.63 4.97 8.97
CA ASP A 17 7.16 6.33 9.02
C ASP A 17 6.10 7.25 9.64
N GLU A 18 6.40 7.78 10.83
CA GLU A 18 5.47 8.62 11.60
C GLU A 18 5.08 9.92 10.86
N VAL A 19 5.94 10.41 9.98
CA VAL A 19 5.73 11.67 9.24
C VAL A 19 5.02 11.42 7.91
N GLN A 20 5.39 10.35 7.21
CA GLN A 20 4.92 10.07 5.86
C GLN A 20 3.65 9.21 5.84
N THR A 21 3.41 8.37 6.85
CA THR A 21 2.17 7.57 6.95
C THR A 21 0.92 8.46 6.98
N PRO A 22 0.84 9.53 7.80
CA PRO A 22 -0.33 10.41 7.79
C PRO A 22 -0.54 11.12 6.44
N LYS A 23 0.50 11.30 5.63
CA LYS A 23 0.38 11.87 4.29
C LYS A 23 -0.13 10.84 3.30
N ALA A 24 0.38 9.61 3.35
CA ALA A 24 -0.12 8.50 2.53
C ALA A 24 -1.61 8.25 2.79
N ASN A 25 -2.02 8.20 4.06
CA ASN A 25 -3.43 8.01 4.43
C ASN A 25 -4.33 9.14 3.89
N ARG A 26 -3.89 10.40 4.04
CA ARG A 26 -4.63 11.56 3.50
C ARG A 26 -4.71 11.55 1.97
N LEU A 27 -3.64 11.12 1.30
CA LEU A 27 -3.60 11.01 -0.15
C LEU A 27 -4.61 9.97 -0.65
N LEU A 28 -4.68 8.80 0.01
CA LEU A 28 -5.57 7.70 -0.36
C LEU A 28 -7.04 7.95 0.01
N ALA A 29 -7.30 8.72 1.07
CA ALA A 29 -8.66 9.04 1.52
C ALA A 29 -9.30 10.24 0.80
N LYS A 30 -8.55 10.98 -0.03
CA LYS A 30 -9.05 12.21 -0.66
C LYS A 30 -10.03 11.88 -1.79
N PRO A 31 -11.32 12.31 -1.74
CA PRO A 31 -12.32 11.96 -2.74
C PRO A 31 -11.92 12.24 -4.20
N GLY A 32 -11.25 13.37 -4.45
CA GLY A 32 -10.78 13.74 -5.81
C GLY A 32 -9.69 12.81 -6.38
N ASN A 33 -9.06 11.97 -5.55
CA ASN A 33 -8.04 11.03 -5.98
C ASN A 33 -8.64 9.70 -6.46
N HIS A 34 -9.88 9.37 -6.12
CA HIS A 34 -10.51 8.13 -6.56
C HIS A 34 -10.86 8.15 -8.07
N PRO A 35 -10.93 6.98 -8.74
CA PRO A 35 -10.50 5.68 -8.22
C PRO A 35 -8.98 5.60 -8.05
N ILE A 36 -8.53 4.75 -7.12
CA ILE A 36 -7.12 4.50 -6.86
C ILE A 36 -6.69 3.29 -7.69
N TYR A 37 -5.52 3.41 -8.35
CA TYR A 37 -4.97 2.33 -9.18
C TYR A 37 -3.64 1.83 -8.62
N LEU A 38 -3.54 0.51 -8.55
CA LEU A 38 -2.32 -0.23 -8.24
C LEU A 38 -1.88 -1.00 -9.47
N SER A 39 -0.62 -0.82 -9.87
CA SER A 39 -0.03 -1.66 -10.91
C SER A 39 0.47 -2.97 -10.32
N MET A 40 0.53 -4.02 -11.14
CA MET A 40 1.13 -5.30 -10.73
C MET A 40 2.61 -5.14 -10.33
N LEU A 41 3.31 -4.18 -10.94
CA LEU A 41 4.69 -3.85 -10.59
C LEU A 41 4.79 -3.31 -9.15
N VAL A 42 3.90 -2.40 -8.77
CA VAL A 42 3.86 -1.82 -7.41
C VAL A 42 3.58 -2.89 -6.36
N LEU A 43 2.69 -3.85 -6.65
CA LEU A 43 2.44 -4.99 -5.78
C LEU A 43 3.67 -5.90 -5.66
N ALA A 44 4.38 -6.18 -6.75
CA ALA A 44 5.58 -7.01 -6.74
C ALA A 44 6.74 -6.35 -5.97
N GLU A 45 6.94 -5.04 -6.16
CA GLU A 45 7.95 -4.26 -5.44
C GLU A 45 7.64 -4.18 -3.95
N ALA A 46 6.40 -3.84 -3.58
CA ALA A 46 5.99 -3.78 -2.19
C ALA A 46 6.12 -5.14 -1.50
N TYR A 47 5.83 -6.26 -2.19
CA TYR A 47 6.05 -7.60 -1.67
C TYR A 47 7.54 -7.83 -1.38
N ASN A 48 8.42 -7.47 -2.32
CA ASN A 48 9.86 -7.58 -2.13
C ASN A 48 10.35 -6.74 -0.96
N VAL A 49 9.87 -5.50 -0.80
CA VAL A 49 10.27 -4.65 0.32
C VAL A 49 9.78 -5.20 1.66
N MET A 50 8.50 -5.58 1.75
CA MET A 50 7.94 -6.09 3.01
C MET A 50 8.59 -7.40 3.45
N THR A 51 8.85 -8.33 2.53
CA THR A 51 9.47 -9.62 2.85
C THR A 51 10.99 -9.53 3.03
N LYS A 52 11.71 -8.78 2.19
CA LYS A 52 13.18 -8.77 2.21
C LYS A 52 13.77 -7.69 3.11
N VAL A 53 13.17 -6.50 3.15
CA VAL A 53 13.70 -5.37 3.93
C VAL A 53 13.07 -5.36 5.31
N LYS A 54 11.73 -5.42 5.38
CA LYS A 54 10.98 -5.38 6.66
C LYS A 54 10.85 -6.74 7.33
N LYS A 55 11.31 -7.82 6.68
CA LYS A 55 11.31 -9.19 7.21
C LYS A 55 9.93 -9.68 7.65
N GLN A 56 8.87 -9.16 7.04
CA GLN A 56 7.52 -9.64 7.32
C GLN A 56 7.33 -11.05 6.75
N PRO A 57 6.58 -11.93 7.46
CA PRO A 57 6.18 -13.22 6.93
C PRO A 57 5.42 -13.09 5.61
N ALA A 58 5.75 -13.93 4.62
CA ALA A 58 5.18 -13.83 3.28
C ALA A 58 3.65 -14.05 3.27
N ASP A 59 3.16 -14.95 4.12
CA ASP A 59 1.74 -15.19 4.35
C ASP A 59 1.02 -13.94 4.89
N ALA A 60 1.60 -13.24 5.85
CA ALA A 60 1.05 -11.97 6.37
C ALA A 60 0.97 -10.89 5.28
N VAL A 61 1.97 -10.80 4.41
CA VAL A 61 1.96 -9.88 3.26
C VAL A 61 0.85 -10.24 2.27
N LEU A 62 0.72 -11.52 1.93
CA LEU A 62 -0.32 -11.99 1.00
C LEU A 62 -1.73 -11.78 1.56
N GLU A 63 -1.94 -12.00 2.86
CA GLU A 63 -3.22 -11.67 3.50
C GLU A 63 -3.52 -10.17 3.46
N SER A 64 -2.51 -9.33 3.70
CA SER A 64 -2.66 -7.87 3.58
C SER A 64 -3.10 -7.46 2.17
N TYR A 65 -2.56 -8.09 1.12
CA TYR A 65 -2.99 -7.86 -0.26
C TYR A 65 -4.40 -8.37 -0.54
N ARG A 66 -4.79 -9.52 0.01
CA ARG A 66 -6.15 -10.03 -0.13
C ARG A 66 -7.17 -9.06 0.49
N LEU A 67 -6.87 -8.52 1.66
CA LEU A 67 -7.71 -7.52 2.31
C LEU A 67 -7.78 -6.22 1.50
N LEU A 68 -6.63 -5.74 1.03
CA LEU A 68 -6.53 -4.53 0.22
C LEU A 68 -7.35 -4.63 -1.08
N LEU A 69 -7.18 -5.71 -1.85
CA LEU A 69 -7.80 -5.88 -3.16
C LEU A 69 -9.29 -6.26 -3.10
N ARG A 70 -9.78 -6.68 -1.92
CA ARG A 70 -11.21 -6.88 -1.65
C ARG A 70 -11.90 -5.64 -1.09
N SER A 71 -11.13 -4.59 -0.77
CA SER A 71 -11.69 -3.36 -0.22
C SER A 71 -12.54 -2.65 -1.28
N PRO A 72 -13.81 -2.32 -0.98
CA PRO A 72 -14.63 -1.51 -1.88
C PRO A 72 -14.23 -0.02 -1.86
N ALA A 73 -13.33 0.39 -0.94
CA ALA A 73 -12.99 1.77 -0.64
C ALA A 73 -11.66 2.26 -1.26
N LEU A 74 -10.97 1.39 -2.00
CA LEU A 74 -9.81 1.75 -2.83
C LEU A 74 -10.18 1.68 -4.31
#